data_AF-A0AAX6MQ67-F1
#
_entry.id   AF-A0AAX6MQ67-F1
#
_cell.length_a   1.000
_cell.length_b   1.000
_cell.length_c   1.000
_cell.angle_alpha   90.00
_cell.angle_beta   90.00
_cell.angle_gamma   90.00
#
_symmetry.space_group_name_H-M   'P 1'
#
loop_
_entity.id
_entity.type
_entity.pdbx_description
1 polymer ?
#
loop_
_entity_poly.entity_id
_entity_poly.type
_entity_poly.pdbx_seq_one_letter_code
_entity_poly.pdbx_strand_id
1 'polypeptide(L)' 'MKPDRIPQDVKPDIISIDSHRFRINYDVPQQITDRLYDLFERDDIKYEDIPDDLKEYEVHDPPENKTEAAGSSGAR' A
#
# COMPACT_ATOMS: atom_id res chain seq x y z
N MET A 1 25.04 23.66 -3.94
CA MET A 1 23.69 23.13 -4.24
C MET A 1 23.72 21.64 -4.00
N LYS A 2 23.02 21.14 -2.97
CA LYS A 2 22.79 19.68 -2.84
C LYS A 2 21.71 19.35 -3.88
N PRO A 3 21.84 18.30 -4.69
CA PRO A 3 20.76 17.95 -5.60
C PRO A 3 19.56 17.60 -4.73
N ASP A 4 18.49 18.38 -4.86
CA ASP A 4 17.19 18.04 -4.32
C ASP A 4 16.85 16.66 -4.88
N ARG A 5 16.89 15.64 -4.02
CA ARG A 5 16.38 14.32 -4.34
C ARG A 5 14.90 14.52 -4.64
N ILE A 6 14.57 14.61 -5.92
CA ILE A 6 13.21 14.43 -6.41
C ILE A 6 12.75 13.10 -5.79
N PRO A 7 11.72 13.07 -4.94
CA PRO A 7 11.15 11.82 -4.50
C PRO A 7 10.82 11.06 -5.78
N GLN A 8 11.46 9.91 -5.98
CA GLN A 8 11.03 9.02 -7.06
C GLN A 8 9.56 8.73 -6.74
N ASP A 9 8.66 8.90 -7.72
CA ASP A 9 7.24 8.58 -7.55
C ASP A 9 7.13 7.13 -7.05
N VAL A 10 7.01 6.99 -5.74
CA VAL A 10 6.89 5.71 -5.07
C VAL A 10 5.45 5.29 -5.23
N LYS A 11 5.22 4.28 -6.06
CA LYS A 11 3.90 3.67 -6.18
C LYS A 11 3.48 3.17 -4.80
N PRO A 12 2.24 3.42 -4.38
CA PRO A 12 1.75 2.91 -3.11
C PRO A 12 1.72 1.38 -3.14
N ASP A 13 2.11 0.78 -2.02
CA ASP A 13 2.12 -0.68 -1.89
C ASP A 13 0.79 -1.23 -1.36
N ILE A 14 -0.01 -0.37 -0.73
CA ILE A 14 -1.25 -0.71 -0.03
C ILE A 14 -2.29 0.39 -0.25
N ILE A 15 -3.55 0.00 -0.44
CA ILE A 15 -4.72 0.90 -0.38
C ILE A 15 -5.67 0.47 0.73
N SER A 16 -6.55 1.37 1.16
CA SER A 16 -7.56 1.10 2.18
C SER A 16 -8.96 1.26 1.61
N ILE A 17 -9.79 0.23 1.71
CA ILE A 17 -11.20 0.21 1.28
C ILE A 17 -12.03 -0.27 2.48
N ASP A 18 -13.01 0.52 2.91
CA ASP A 18 -13.89 0.20 4.05
C ASP A 18 -13.15 -0.23 5.34
N SER A 19 -12.02 0.42 5.64
CA SER A 19 -11.10 0.07 6.76
C SER A 19 -10.30 -1.24 6.60
N HIS A 20 -10.46 -1.95 5.48
CA HIS A 20 -9.64 -3.09 5.10
C HIS A 20 -8.48 -2.64 4.21
N ARG A 21 -7.33 -3.29 4.34
CA ARG A 21 -6.11 -2.93 3.63
C ARG A 21 -5.77 -3.98 2.59
N PHE A 22 -5.47 -3.56 1.38
CA PHE A 22 -5.16 -4.45 0.27
C PHE A 22 -3.78 -4.14 -0.30
N ARG A 23 -2.97 -5.18 -0.52
CA ARG A 23 -1.70 -5.05 -1.22
C ARG A 23 -1.98 -4.86 -2.72
N ILE A 24 -1.26 -3.93 -3.36
CA ILE A 24 -1.47 -3.58 -4.77
C ILE A 24 -0.18 -3.55 -5.61
N ASN A 25 0.96 -3.89 -5.02
CA ASN A 25 2.28 -3.78 -5.67
C ASN A 25 3.15 -5.04 -5.45
N TYR A 26 4.23 -5.15 -6.23
CA TYR A 26 5.27 -6.19 -6.27
C TYR A 26 4.83 -7.62 -6.59
N ASP A 27 3.77 -8.11 -5.95
CA ASP A 27 3.31 -9.52 -6.01
C ASP A 27 1.84 -9.63 -6.45
N VAL A 28 1.28 -8.52 -6.94
CA VAL A 28 -0.13 -8.39 -7.29
C VAL A 28 -0.23 -8.22 -8.81
N PRO A 29 -1.00 -9.07 -9.51
CA PRO A 29 -1.20 -8.92 -10.94
C PRO A 29 -1.80 -7.55 -11.26
N GLN A 30 -1.36 -6.91 -12.35
CA GLN A 30 -1.84 -5.58 -12.74
C GLN A 30 -3.37 -5.49 -12.81
N GLN A 31 -4.04 -6.55 -13.31
CA GLN A 31 -5.51 -6.59 -13.39
C GLN A 31 -6.19 -6.55 -12.01
N ILE A 32 -5.55 -7.10 -10.97
CA ILE A 32 -6.04 -7.05 -9.59
C ILE A 32 -5.81 -5.65 -9.02
N THR A 33 -4.62 -5.09 -9.25
CA THR A 33 -4.29 -3.71 -8.87
C THR A 33 -5.28 -2.71 -9.46
N ASP A 34 -5.55 -2.78 -10.77
CA ASP A 34 -6.48 -1.88 -11.46
C ASP A 34 -7.89 -1.99 -10.88
N ARG A 35 -8.38 -3.23 -10.64
CA ARG A 35 -9.70 -3.45 -10.03
C ARG A 35 -9.79 -2.93 -8.60
N LEU A 36 -8.73 -3.07 -7.81
CA LEU A 36 -8.66 -2.53 -6.45
C LEU A 36 -8.65 -0.99 -6.47
N TYR A 37 -7.97 -0.36 -7.43
CA TYR A 37 -8.04 1.08 -7.65
C TYR A 37 -9.44 1.54 -8.07
N ASP A 38 -10.08 0.83 -9.01
CA ASP A 38 -11.45 1.13 -9.44
C ASP A 38 -12.46 1.05 -8.29
N LEU A 39 -12.21 0.22 -7.28
CA LEU A 39 -13.04 0.14 -6.07
C LEU A 39 -12.71 1.27 -5.10
N PHE A 40 -11.43 1.60 -4.92
CA PHE A 40 -10.98 2.69 -4.07
C PHE A 40 -11.47 4.07 -4.52
N GLU A 41 -11.61 4.28 -5.83
CA GLU A 41 -12.17 5.51 -6.40
C GLU A 41 -13.69 5.65 -6.20
N ARG A 42 -14.38 4.61 -5.69
CA ARG A 42 -15.83 4.66 -5.39
C ARG A 42 -16.07 5.09 -3.96
N ASP A 43 -16.93 6.09 -3.77
CA ASP A 43 -17.23 6.66 -2.45
C ASP A 43 -18.01 5.72 -1.52
N ASP A 44 -18.84 4.82 -2.06
CA ASP A 44 -19.82 4.02 -1.28
C ASP A 44 -19.54 2.51 -1.30
N ILE A 45 -18.28 2.08 -1.48
CA ILE A 45 -17.94 0.65 -1.50
C ILE A 45 -17.81 0.06 -0.08
N LYS A 46 -18.38 -1.13 0.14
CA LYS A 46 -18.23 -1.91 1.37
C LYS A 46 -17.39 -3.15 1.17
N TYR A 47 -16.80 -3.67 2.24
CA TYR A 47 -16.00 -4.90 2.19
C TYR A 47 -16.79 -6.10 1.64
N GLU A 48 -18.08 -6.16 1.95
CA GLU A 48 -18.99 -7.20 1.43
C GLU A 48 -19.17 -7.16 -0.09
N ASP A 49 -19.02 -5.98 -0.70
CA ASP A 49 -19.11 -5.77 -2.14
C ASP A 49 -17.80 -6.10 -2.88
N ILE A 50 -16.70 -6.25 -2.13
CA ILE A 50 -15.40 -6.62 -2.70
C ILE A 50 -15.49 -8.11 -3.09
N PRO A 51 -15.24 -8.46 -4.36
CA PRO A 51 -15.27 -9.85 -4.78
C PRO A 51 -14.13 -10.65 -4.13
N ASP A 52 -14.38 -11.93 -3.86
CA ASP A 52 -13.52 -12.77 -3.02
C ASP A 52 -12.11 -12.96 -3.59
N ASP A 53 -11.95 -12.90 -4.91
CA ASP A 53 -10.65 -12.91 -5.60
C ASP A 53 -9.78 -11.71 -5.24
N LEU A 54 -10.36 -10.57 -4.91
CA LEU A 54 -9.64 -9.39 -4.43
C LEU A 54 -9.37 -9.45 -2.92
N LYS A 55 -10.23 -10.13 -2.16
CA LYS A 55 -10.05 -10.33 -0.70
C LYS A 55 -8.83 -11.17 -0.36
N GLU A 56 -8.37 -12.05 -1.26
CA GLU A 56 -7.12 -12.80 -1.09
C GLU A 56 -5.87 -11.90 -0.94
N TYR A 57 -5.96 -10.63 -1.36
CA TYR A 57 -4.89 -9.65 -1.26
C TYR A 57 -5.01 -8.73 -0.04
N GLU A 58 -5.95 -9.00 0.86
CA GLU A 58 -6.09 -8.29 2.13
C GLU A 58 -4.88 -8.56 3.04
N VAL A 59 -4.38 -7.51 3.68
CA VAL A 59 -3.28 -7.59 4.64
C VAL A 59 -3.79 -7.24 6.04
N HIS A 60 -3.62 -8.18 6.98
CA HIS A 60 -4.07 -8.01 8.36
C HIS A 60 -2.98 -7.48 9.30
N ASP A 61 -1.71 -7.51 8.88
CA ASP A 61 -0.62 -7.03 9.72
C ASP A 61 -0.60 -5.50 9.79
N PRO A 62 -0.31 -4.90 10.96
CA PRO A 62 -0.07 -3.45 11.06
C PRO A 62 1.01 -3.06 10.05
N PRO A 63 0.99 -1.84 9.51
CA PRO A 63 2.05 -1.43 8.59
C PRO A 63 3.35 -1.55 9.37
N GLU A 64 4.18 -2.55 9.05
CA GLU A 64 5.54 -2.61 9.56
C GLU A 64 6.18 -1.34 9.05
N ASN A 65 6.29 -0.36 9.95
CA ASN A 65 6.98 0.87 9.71
C ASN A 65 8.46 0.53 9.57
N LYS A 66 8.87 0.06 8.39
CA LYS A 66 10.28 -0.01 8.00
C LYS A 66 10.76 1.41 7.73
N THR A 67 10.83 2.21 8.79
CA THR A 67 11.76 3.34 8.86
C THR A 67 13.15 2.76 9.12
N GLU A 68 13.76 2.17 8.07
CA GLU A 68 15.21 1.94 8.08
C GLU A 68 15.89 3.26 7.70
N ALA A 69 16.10 4.11 8.71
CA ALA A 69 17.21 5.05 8.72
C ALA A 69 18.03 4.77 9.99
N ALA A 70 18.88 3.76 9.87
CA ALA A 70 19.99 3.52 10.78
C ALA A 70 20.88 4.77 10.84
N GLY A 71 20.72 5.55 11.91
CA GLY A 71 21.69 6.53 12.38
C GLY A 71 22.47 5.93 13.53
N SER A 72 23.49 5.14 13.21
CA SER A 72 24.55 4.75 14.15
C SER A 72 25.13 5.99 14.82
N SER A 73 25.20 5.99 16.15
CA SER A 73 26.46 5.96 16.89
C SER A 73 26.18 6.31 18.35
N GLY A 74 26.20 5.28 19.19
CA GLY A 74 26.61 5.48 20.57
C GLY A 74 28.09 5.89 20.58
N ALA A 75 28.44 6.88 21.39
CA ALA A 75 29.72 6.93 22.07
C ALA A 75 29.63 7.98 23.19
N ARG A 76 29.52 7.47 24.41
CA ARG A 76 30.13 7.94 25.66
C ARG A 76 29.83 9.36 26.13
#